data_AF-A0AAD5HZ88-F1
#
_entry.id   AF-A0AAD5HZ88-F1
#
_cell.length_a   1.000
_cell.length_b   1.000
_cell.length_c   1.000
_cell.angle_alpha   90.00
_cell.angle_beta   90.00
_cell.angle_gamma   90.00
#
_symmetry.space_group_name_H-M   'P 1'
#
loop_
_entity.id
_entity.type
_entity.pdbx_description
1 polymer ?
#
loop_
_entity_poly.entity_id
_entity_poly.type
_entity_poly.pdbx_seq_one_letter_code
_entity_poly.pdbx_strand_id
1 'polypeptide(L)'
;MSSSTDPGSHHLPALSQGVGYGLIIGVGAIFAISMAVLSTLLARHMAQVQTSEMSITAKHSVKTGMIASAVGYRWGVSGPFWYGAGATVQIFMFAVAAIELKRKAPRAHTFLEVVHARYGPPAHIVLLCYSLFFQVFTSVNLLVGGSGLFATITGINRDAACFLFPIAVMVYTIFGGIKATFFAD
;
A
#
# COMPACT_ATOMS: atom_id res chain seq x y z
N MET A 1 -36.12 -25.69 18.32
CA MET A 1 -36.70 -26.06 17.01
C MET A 1 -36.42 -24.91 16.05
N SER A 2 -35.54 -25.13 15.08
CA SER A 2 -35.19 -24.31 13.88
C SER A 2 -35.00 -22.80 14.06
N SER A 3 -33.81 -22.27 13.78
CA SER A 3 -33.48 -21.84 12.41
C SER A 3 -31.98 -21.97 12.12
N SER A 4 -31.63 -23.02 11.37
CA SER A 4 -30.52 -23.17 10.39
C SER A 4 -29.44 -22.07 10.42
N THR A 5 -28.27 -22.27 11.04
CA THR A 5 -27.15 -23.08 10.50
C THR A 5 -27.38 -23.57 9.08
N ASP A 6 -27.08 -22.71 8.11
CA ASP A 6 -26.77 -23.12 6.75
C ASP A 6 -25.25 -22.97 6.54
N PRO A 7 -24.44 -23.99 6.88
CA PRO A 7 -23.00 -24.03 6.59
C PRO A 7 -22.85 -24.48 5.13
N GLY A 8 -23.18 -23.60 4.18
CA GLY A 8 -23.65 -24.06 2.87
C GLY A 8 -23.17 -23.33 1.62
N SER A 9 -22.19 -22.43 1.67
CA SER A 9 -21.49 -21.98 0.46
C SER A 9 -20.05 -22.50 0.46
N HIS A 10 -19.92 -23.81 0.27
CA HIS A 10 -18.72 -24.43 -0.28
C HIS A 10 -18.47 -23.84 -1.68
N HIS A 11 -17.88 -22.65 -1.73
CA HIS A 11 -17.12 -22.25 -2.90
C HIS A 11 -15.90 -23.17 -2.91
N LEU A 12 -15.96 -24.22 -3.73
CA LEU A 12 -14.77 -24.99 -4.06
C LEU A 12 -13.68 -23.96 -4.42
N PRO A 13 -12.51 -23.99 -3.77
CA PRO A 13 -11.46 -23.04 -4.08
C PRO A 13 -11.19 -23.14 -5.59
N ALA A 14 -11.28 -22.00 -6.28
CA ALA A 14 -11.16 -21.96 -7.74
C ALA A 14 -9.79 -22.46 -8.22
N LEU A 15 -8.79 -22.44 -7.32
CA LEU A 15 -7.42 -22.88 -7.52
C LEU A 15 -6.96 -23.72 -6.32
N SER A 16 -6.13 -24.73 -6.58
CA SER A 16 -5.51 -25.57 -5.52
C SER A 16 -4.73 -24.72 -4.52
N GLN A 17 -4.76 -25.11 -3.24
CA GLN A 17 -3.97 -24.50 -2.16
C GLN A 17 -2.47 -24.40 -2.51
N GLY A 18 -1.95 -25.37 -3.29
CA GLY A 18 -0.58 -25.35 -3.77
C GLY A 18 -0.28 -24.19 -4.72
N VAL A 19 -1.25 -23.77 -5.54
CA VAL A 19 -1.14 -22.59 -6.39
C VAL A 19 -1.17 -21.31 -5.56
N GLY A 20 -1.93 -21.29 -4.45
CA GLY A 20 -1.97 -20.16 -3.52
C GLY A 20 -0.61 -19.88 -2.89
N TYR A 21 0.03 -20.89 -2.28
CA TYR A 21 1.37 -20.73 -1.70
C TYR A 21 2.44 -20.53 -2.79
N GLY A 22 2.32 -21.23 -3.93
CA GLY A 22 3.21 -21.08 -5.07
C GLY A 22 3.18 -19.69 -5.69
N LEU A 23 2.03 -19.02 -5.69
CA LEU A 23 1.92 -17.64 -6.16
C LEU A 23 2.57 -16.67 -5.16
N ILE A 24 2.28 -16.79 -3.87
CA ILE A 24 2.82 -15.85 -2.87
C ILE A 24 4.35 -15.99 -2.76
N ILE A 25 4.86 -17.22 -2.68
CA ILE A 25 6.30 -17.47 -2.55
C ILE A 25 7.00 -17.38 -3.89
N GLY A 26 6.47 -18.01 -4.94
CA GLY A 26 7.12 -18.11 -6.25
C GLY A 26 7.10 -16.79 -7.02
N VAL A 27 5.92 -16.17 -7.19
CA VAL A 27 5.84 -14.86 -7.85
C VAL A 27 6.50 -13.79 -6.97
N GLY A 28 6.33 -13.86 -5.65
CA GLY A 28 7.03 -12.98 -4.70
C GLY A 28 8.56 -13.08 -4.80
N ALA A 29 9.12 -14.29 -4.90
CA ALA A 29 10.55 -14.51 -5.06
C ALA A 29 11.06 -14.08 -6.44
N ILE A 30 10.33 -14.37 -7.51
CA ILE A 30 10.68 -13.91 -8.88
C ILE A 30 10.69 -12.39 -8.93
N PHE A 31 9.70 -11.73 -8.32
CA PHE A 31 9.62 -10.28 -8.23
C PHE A 31 10.76 -9.71 -7.36
N ALA A 32 11.09 -10.33 -6.24
CA ALA A 32 12.20 -9.91 -5.40
C ALA A 32 13.55 -10.03 -6.13
N ILE A 33 13.76 -11.14 -6.86
CA ILE A 33 14.96 -11.37 -7.67
C ILE A 33 15.03 -10.36 -8.82
N SER A 34 13.91 -10.10 -9.52
CA SER A 34 13.90 -9.12 -10.61
C SER A 34 14.22 -7.71 -10.11
N MET A 35 13.70 -7.31 -8.96
CA MET A 35 14.03 -6.02 -8.33
C MET A 35 15.48 -5.96 -7.85
N ALA A 36 16.02 -7.04 -7.31
CA ALA A 36 17.42 -7.10 -6.89
C ALA A 36 18.37 -7.02 -8.10
N VAL A 37 18.07 -7.73 -9.18
CA VAL A 37 18.83 -7.68 -10.44
C VAL A 37 18.74 -6.29 -11.06
N LEU A 38 17.54 -5.70 -11.10
CA LEU A 38 17.35 -4.35 -11.63
C LEU A 38 18.08 -3.31 -10.78
N SER A 39 18.01 -3.40 -9.45
CA SER A 39 18.70 -2.49 -8.52
C SER A 39 20.22 -2.58 -8.68
N THR A 40 20.77 -3.79 -8.81
CA THR A 40 22.22 -4.00 -9.04
C THR A 40 22.67 -3.59 -10.44
N LEU A 41 21.83 -3.77 -11.48
CA LEU A 41 22.11 -3.29 -12.84
C LEU A 41 22.09 -1.76 -12.93
N LEU A 42 21.10 -1.12 -12.31
CA LEU A 42 21.03 0.35 -12.23
C LEU A 42 22.19 0.90 -11.41
N ALA A 43 22.58 0.25 -10.31
CA ALA A 43 23.74 0.64 -9.52
C ALA A 43 25.06 0.52 -10.29
N ARG A 44 25.15 -0.42 -11.24
CA ARG A 44 26.34 -0.60 -12.10
C ARG A 44 26.38 0.34 -13.30
N HIS A 45 25.24 0.75 -13.85
CA HIS A 45 25.18 1.61 -15.05
C HIS A 45 25.03 3.10 -14.75
N MET A 46 24.41 3.48 -13.64
CA MET A 46 24.14 4.87 -13.28
C MET A 46 24.72 5.15 -11.90
N ALA A 47 25.90 5.77 -11.87
CA ALA A 47 26.53 6.35 -10.68
C ALA A 47 25.73 7.57 -10.13
N GLN A 48 24.40 7.48 -10.10
CA GLN A 48 23.52 8.52 -9.63
C GLN A 48 23.26 8.32 -8.14
N VAL A 49 23.88 9.20 -7.34
CA VAL A 49 23.66 9.33 -5.90
C VAL A 49 22.19 9.68 -5.69
N GLN A 50 21.52 8.83 -4.92
CA GLN A 50 20.13 8.98 -4.55
C GLN A 50 19.95 10.22 -3.68
N THR A 51 19.14 11.17 -4.12
CA THR A 51 18.72 12.30 -3.28
C THR A 51 17.33 12.05 -2.73
N SER A 52 17.13 12.45 -1.48
CA SER A 52 15.88 12.32 -0.72
C SER A 52 14.69 13.02 -1.40
N GLU A 53 14.95 13.96 -2.31
CA GLU A 53 13.94 14.76 -3.02
C GLU A 53 13.15 13.95 -4.05
N MET A 54 13.72 12.89 -4.61
CA MET A 54 13.05 12.06 -5.61
C MET A 54 11.87 11.29 -5.00
N SER A 55 11.90 11.00 -3.68
CA SER A 55 10.94 10.11 -2.98
C SER A 55 9.59 10.76 -2.69
N ILE A 56 9.54 12.09 -2.71
CA ILE A 56 8.32 12.86 -2.48
C ILE A 56 7.55 13.12 -3.79
N THR A 57 8.18 12.95 -4.95
CA THR A 57 7.59 13.32 -6.25
C THR A 57 7.06 12.12 -7.05
N ALA A 58 7.55 10.89 -6.82
CA ALA A 58 6.98 9.71 -7.47
C ALA A 58 5.93 9.06 -6.55
N LYS A 59 4.66 9.39 -6.77
CA LYS A 59 3.54 8.66 -6.19
C LYS A 59 2.37 8.68 -7.17
N HIS A 60 2.24 7.65 -8.00
CA HIS A 60 1.12 7.56 -8.94
C HIS A 60 0.39 6.21 -8.85
N SER A 61 -0.71 6.25 -8.08
CA SER A 61 -2.04 5.75 -8.49
C SER A 61 -2.33 4.24 -8.65
N VAL A 62 -1.54 3.33 -8.09
CA VAL A 62 -1.90 1.88 -8.14
C VAL A 62 -2.94 1.48 -7.08
N LYS A 63 -2.89 2.08 -5.87
CA LYS A 63 -3.77 1.73 -4.75
C LYS A 63 -5.27 2.02 -5.00
N THR A 64 -5.59 3.04 -5.78
CA THR A 64 -6.97 3.45 -6.12
C THR A 64 -7.66 2.47 -7.07
N GLY A 65 -6.91 1.87 -8.00
CA GLY A 65 -7.46 0.90 -8.97
C GLY A 65 -7.93 -0.40 -8.32
N MET A 66 -7.15 -0.93 -7.38
CA MET A 66 -7.48 -2.21 -6.71
C MET A 66 -8.77 -2.11 -5.88
N ILE A 67 -8.98 -1.00 -5.16
CA ILE A 67 -10.20 -0.80 -4.39
C ILE A 67 -11.40 -0.55 -5.32
N ALA A 68 -11.20 0.18 -6.42
CA ALA A 68 -12.23 0.40 -7.42
C ALA A 68 -12.73 -0.92 -8.03
N SER A 69 -11.86 -1.85 -8.42
CA SER A 69 -12.27 -3.15 -8.98
C SER A 69 -13.07 -4.01 -7.99
N ALA A 70 -12.67 -4.03 -6.72
CA ALA A 70 -13.36 -4.81 -5.69
C ALA A 70 -14.76 -4.27 -5.36
N VAL A 71 -14.92 -2.94 -5.34
CA VAL A 71 -16.21 -2.28 -5.08
C VAL A 71 -17.12 -2.39 -6.32
N GLY A 72 -16.55 -2.33 -7.53
CA GLY A 72 -17.27 -2.48 -8.79
C GLY A 72 -17.91 -3.85 -8.97
N TYR A 73 -17.23 -4.90 -8.49
CA TYR A 73 -17.76 -6.27 -8.53
C TYR A 73 -18.99 -6.46 -7.65
N ARG A 74 -19.09 -5.73 -6.51
CA ARG A 74 -20.19 -5.91 -5.54
C ARG A 74 -21.36 -4.95 -5.76
N TRP A 75 -21.11 -3.75 -6.28
CA TRP A 75 -22.10 -2.67 -6.39
C TRP A 75 -22.28 -2.13 -7.81
N GLY A 76 -21.64 -2.73 -8.82
CA GLY A 76 -21.64 -2.23 -10.20
C GLY A 76 -20.84 -0.92 -10.35
N VAL A 77 -21.05 -0.18 -11.43
CA VAL A 77 -20.30 1.07 -11.74
C VAL A 77 -20.49 2.16 -10.69
N SER A 78 -21.59 2.14 -9.93
CA SER A 78 -21.90 3.15 -8.91
C SER A 78 -20.93 3.10 -7.72
N GLY A 79 -20.47 1.92 -7.32
CA GLY A 79 -19.60 1.76 -6.16
C GLY A 79 -18.19 2.38 -6.34
N PRO A 80 -17.45 2.07 -7.43
CA PRO A 80 -16.20 2.73 -7.78
C PRO A 80 -16.39 4.23 -8.02
N PHE A 81 -17.53 4.63 -8.60
CA PHE A 81 -17.85 6.03 -8.84
C PHE A 81 -17.98 6.81 -7.53
N TRP A 82 -18.74 6.32 -6.55
CA TRP A 82 -18.88 6.99 -5.25
C TRP A 82 -17.60 6.95 -4.41
N TYR A 83 -16.84 5.85 -4.45
CA TYR A 83 -15.54 5.78 -3.81
C TYR A 83 -14.54 6.78 -4.42
N GLY A 84 -14.50 6.83 -5.75
CA GLY A 84 -13.70 7.80 -6.50
C GLY A 84 -14.12 9.24 -6.21
N ALA A 85 -15.43 9.53 -6.23
CA ALA A 85 -15.97 10.85 -5.93
C ALA A 85 -15.66 11.32 -4.49
N GLY A 86 -15.67 10.40 -3.51
CA GLY A 86 -15.24 10.71 -2.15
C GLY A 86 -13.72 11.00 -2.07
N ALA A 87 -12.92 10.21 -2.76
CA ALA A 87 -11.47 10.38 -2.79
C ALA A 87 -11.04 11.68 -3.52
N THR A 88 -11.73 12.08 -4.58
CA THR A 88 -11.38 13.29 -5.35
C THR A 88 -11.56 14.56 -4.53
N VAL A 89 -12.61 14.66 -3.71
CA VAL A 89 -12.83 15.81 -2.81
C VAL A 89 -11.66 15.93 -1.82
N GLN A 90 -11.26 14.81 -1.22
CA GLN A 90 -10.13 14.78 -0.28
C GLN A 90 -8.82 15.19 -0.98
N ILE A 91 -8.53 14.65 -2.17
CA ILE A 91 -7.33 14.98 -2.95
C ILE A 91 -7.31 16.47 -3.33
N PHE A 92 -8.44 17.03 -3.77
CA PHE A 92 -8.54 18.44 -4.14
C PHE A 92 -8.28 19.36 -2.95
N MET A 93 -8.88 19.05 -1.80
CA MET A 93 -8.67 19.82 -0.58
C MET A 93 -7.20 19.78 -0.13
N PHE A 94 -6.56 18.60 -0.16
CA PHE A 94 -5.14 18.48 0.12
C PHE A 94 -4.25 19.21 -0.90
N ALA A 95 -4.63 19.22 -2.18
CA ALA A 95 -3.88 19.93 -3.21
C ALA A 95 -3.88 21.44 -2.97
N VAL A 96 -5.05 22.04 -2.69
CA VAL A 96 -5.15 23.48 -2.37
C VAL A 96 -4.34 23.80 -1.10
N ALA A 97 -4.46 22.99 -0.06
CA ALA A 97 -3.69 23.15 1.18
C ALA A 97 -2.18 23.05 0.95
N ALA A 98 -1.73 22.11 0.10
CA ALA A 98 -0.31 21.95 -0.25
C ALA A 98 0.23 23.13 -1.07
N ILE A 99 -0.57 23.69 -1.98
CA ILE A 99 -0.21 24.89 -2.76
C ILE A 99 -0.04 26.08 -1.82
N GLU A 100 -0.98 26.30 -0.90
CA GLU A 100 -0.89 27.36 0.11
C GLU A 100 0.32 27.18 1.05
N LEU A 101 0.63 25.93 1.42
CA LEU A 101 1.80 25.60 2.23
C LEU A 101 3.09 25.97 1.50
N LYS A 102 3.24 25.57 0.23
CA LYS A 102 4.42 25.87 -0.58
C LYS A 102 4.54 27.37 -0.89
N ARG A 103 3.41 28.09 -1.02
CA ARG A 103 3.40 29.55 -1.19
C ARG A 103 3.91 30.29 0.05
N LYS A 104 3.62 29.78 1.25
CA LYS A 104 4.00 30.43 2.53
C LYS A 104 5.34 29.95 3.09
N ALA A 105 5.73 28.70 2.83
CA ALA A 105 6.96 28.09 3.33
C ALA A 105 7.63 27.22 2.24
N PRO A 106 8.26 27.83 1.22
CA PRO A 106 8.82 27.11 0.07
C PRO A 106 10.04 26.23 0.40
N ARG A 107 10.63 26.38 1.59
CA ARG A 107 11.81 25.62 2.05
C ARG A 107 11.50 24.46 3.01
N ALA A 108 10.23 24.25 3.39
CA ALA A 108 9.89 23.17 4.30
C ALA A 108 9.82 21.84 3.53
N HIS A 109 10.54 20.83 4.01
CA HIS A 109 10.67 19.56 3.30
C HIS A 109 9.64 18.51 3.75
N THR A 110 9.09 18.67 4.97
CA THR A 110 8.03 17.80 5.48
C THR A 110 6.89 18.61 6.10
N PHE A 111 5.67 18.08 6.04
CA PHE A 111 4.53 18.71 6.70
C PHE A 111 4.74 18.84 8.22
N LEU A 112 5.44 17.87 8.82
CA LEU A 112 5.77 17.86 10.24
C LEU A 112 6.71 19.02 10.63
N GLU A 113 7.63 19.40 9.76
CA GLU A 113 8.53 20.56 9.96
C GLU A 113 7.74 21.87 10.01
N VAL A 114 6.74 22.04 9.13
CA VAL A 114 5.88 23.23 9.15
C VAL A 114 5.05 23.30 10.42
N VAL A 115 4.55 22.16 10.89
CA VAL A 115 3.76 22.10 12.13
C VAL A 115 4.64 22.41 13.34
N HIS A 116 5.90 21.95 13.35
CA HIS A 116 6.86 22.32 14.38
C HIS A 116 7.14 23.82 14.40
N ALA A 117 7.40 24.42 13.23
CA ALA A 117 7.70 25.84 13.12
C ALA A 117 6.51 26.75 13.51
N ARG A 118 5.27 26.30 13.31
CA ARG A 118 4.06 27.10 13.58
C ARG A 118 3.42 26.86 14.95
N TYR A 119 3.37 25.61 15.41
CA TYR A 119 2.64 25.20 16.62
C TYR A 119 3.55 24.67 17.74
N GLY A 120 4.86 24.58 17.48
CA GLY A 120 5.87 24.20 18.45
C GLY A 120 6.04 22.68 18.65
N PRO A 121 6.94 22.30 19.59
CA PRO A 121 7.27 20.90 19.88
C PRO A 121 6.10 19.98 20.26
N PRO A 122 5.12 20.39 21.11
CA PRO A 122 4.07 19.46 21.55
C PRO A 122 3.14 19.06 20.39
N ALA A 123 2.77 19.99 19.52
CA ALA A 123 1.94 19.70 18.35
C ALA A 123 2.66 18.82 17.32
N HIS A 124 3.97 19.00 17.16
CA HIS A 124 4.79 18.16 16.29
C HIS A 124 4.80 16.70 16.75
N ILE A 125 5.01 16.44 18.05
CA ILE A 125 5.05 15.08 18.59
C ILE A 125 3.69 14.40 18.47
N VAL A 126 2.59 15.10 18.78
CA VAL A 126 1.24 14.55 18.67
C VAL A 126 0.94 14.16 17.22
N LEU A 127 1.25 15.03 16.26
CA LEU A 127 1.03 14.75 14.84
C LEU A 127 1.93 13.60 14.34
N LEU A 128 3.18 13.54 14.80
CA LEU A 128 4.11 12.46 14.46
C LEU A 128 3.58 11.11 14.96
N CYS A 129 3.19 11.03 16.23
CA CYS A 129 2.60 9.82 16.81
C CYS A 129 1.31 9.43 16.10
N TYR A 130 0.39 10.37 15.88
CA TYR A 130 -0.86 10.13 15.16
C TYR A 130 -0.61 9.56 13.75
N SER A 131 0.31 10.17 13.00
CA SER A 131 0.65 9.75 11.63
C SER A 131 1.24 8.33 11.61
N LEU A 132 2.11 8.00 12.57
CA LEU A 132 2.67 6.66 12.72
C LEU A 132 1.59 5.62 13.02
N PHE A 133 0.72 5.88 14.01
CA PHE A 133 -0.37 4.97 14.33
C PHE A 133 -1.30 4.77 13.14
N PHE A 134 -1.75 5.85 12.50
CA PHE A 134 -2.63 5.77 11.34
C PHE A 134 -2.01 4.95 10.19
N GLN A 135 -0.70 5.08 9.97
CA GLN A 135 0.00 4.31 8.95
C GLN A 135 0.05 2.82 9.29
N VAL A 136 0.26 2.45 10.57
CA VAL A 136 0.19 1.05 11.02
C VAL A 136 -1.21 0.48 10.83
N PHE A 137 -2.26 1.18 11.27
CA PHE A 137 -3.64 0.72 11.13
C PHE A 137 -4.06 0.56 9.67
N THR A 138 -3.70 1.49 8.80
CA THR A 138 -4.01 1.41 7.36
C THR A 138 -3.29 0.24 6.71
N SER A 139 -2.03 0.00 7.07
CA SER A 139 -1.26 -1.15 6.57
C SER A 139 -1.88 -2.49 7.01
N VAL A 140 -2.30 -2.60 8.27
CA VAL A 140 -2.99 -3.81 8.77
C VAL A 140 -4.31 -4.03 8.04
N ASN A 141 -5.14 -3.00 7.87
CA ASN A 141 -6.40 -3.14 7.14
C ASN A 141 -6.19 -3.59 5.69
N LEU A 142 -5.17 -3.06 5.01
CA LEU A 142 -4.84 -3.48 3.65
C LEU A 142 -4.35 -4.92 3.59
N LEU A 143 -3.51 -5.34 4.53
CA LEU A 143 -2.99 -6.71 4.64
C LEU A 143 -4.11 -7.72 4.95
N VAL A 144 -4.98 -7.38 5.89
CA VAL A 144 -6.13 -8.19 6.30
C VAL A 144 -7.18 -8.27 5.19
N GLY A 145 -7.35 -7.20 4.39
CA GLY A 145 -8.17 -7.20 3.18
C GLY A 145 -7.57 -8.04 2.05
N GLY A 146 -6.27 -7.88 1.77
CA GLY A 146 -5.56 -8.63 0.74
C GLY A 146 -5.51 -10.13 1.03
N SER A 147 -5.15 -10.52 2.25
CA SER A 147 -5.14 -11.92 2.70
C SER A 147 -6.49 -12.62 2.57
N GLY A 148 -7.59 -11.91 2.85
CA GLY A 148 -8.95 -12.43 2.67
C GLY A 148 -9.31 -12.71 1.21
N LEU A 149 -8.86 -11.86 0.28
CA LEU A 149 -9.06 -12.09 -1.15
C LEU A 149 -8.33 -13.36 -1.61
N PHE A 150 -7.08 -13.55 -1.18
CA PHE A 150 -6.31 -14.75 -1.51
C PHE A 150 -6.88 -16.03 -0.89
N ALA A 151 -7.34 -15.95 0.36
CA ALA A 151 -8.02 -17.07 1.02
C ALA A 151 -9.30 -17.47 0.27
N THR A 152 -10.07 -16.50 -0.25
CA THR A 152 -11.30 -16.77 -1.00
C THR A 152 -11.03 -17.37 -2.39
N ILE A 153 -9.95 -16.97 -3.06
CA ILE A 153 -9.64 -17.43 -4.43
C ILE A 153 -8.92 -18.80 -4.44
N THR A 154 -8.05 -19.05 -3.47
CA THR A 154 -7.11 -20.20 -3.47
C THR A 154 -7.33 -21.18 -2.31
N GLY A 155 -8.20 -20.86 -1.35
CA GLY A 155 -8.47 -21.71 -0.19
C GLY A 155 -7.33 -21.81 0.83
N ILE A 156 -6.32 -20.92 0.77
CA ILE A 156 -5.23 -20.88 1.74
C ILE A 156 -5.69 -20.34 3.11
N ASN A 157 -4.98 -20.71 4.17
CA ASN A 157 -5.23 -20.15 5.50
C ASN A 157 -4.89 -18.65 5.51
N ARG A 158 -5.85 -17.83 5.95
CA ARG A 158 -5.72 -16.37 6.02
C ARG A 158 -4.55 -15.93 6.91
N ASP A 159 -4.35 -16.62 8.03
CA ASP A 159 -3.31 -16.28 9.00
C ASP A 159 -1.92 -16.50 8.40
N ALA A 160 -1.73 -17.59 7.65
CA ALA A 160 -0.49 -17.85 6.93
C ALA A 160 -0.23 -16.78 5.85
N ALA A 161 -1.24 -16.37 5.10
CA ALA A 161 -1.13 -15.32 4.10
C ALA A 161 -0.74 -13.96 4.71
N CYS A 162 -1.30 -13.61 5.87
CA CYS A 162 -0.98 -12.38 6.60
C CYS A 162 0.50 -12.30 7.04
N PHE A 163 1.15 -13.42 7.36
CA PHE A 163 2.59 -13.42 7.70
C PHE A 163 3.48 -13.50 6.46
N LEU A 164 3.03 -14.18 5.41
CA LEU A 164 3.83 -14.43 4.21
C LEU A 164 3.98 -13.18 3.33
N PHE A 165 2.93 -12.37 3.18
CA PHE A 165 2.99 -11.14 2.38
C PHE A 165 4.00 -10.12 2.91
N PRO A 166 4.03 -9.77 4.21
CA PRO A 166 5.01 -8.82 4.74
C PRO A 166 6.44 -9.35 4.69
N ILE A 167 6.65 -10.67 4.84
CA ILE A 167 7.98 -11.28 4.72
C ILE A 167 8.51 -11.14 3.29
N ALA A 168 7.68 -11.45 2.28
CA ALA A 168 8.05 -11.26 0.88
C ALA A 168 8.41 -9.79 0.59
N VAL A 169 7.64 -8.85 1.15
CA VAL A 169 7.88 -7.41 1.01
C VAL A 169 9.17 -6.97 1.69
N MET A 170 9.41 -7.45 2.91
CA MET A 170 10.60 -7.13 3.69
C MET A 170 11.88 -7.58 2.99
N VAL A 171 11.86 -8.79 2.42
CA VAL A 171 13.00 -9.34 1.68
C VAL A 171 13.37 -8.45 0.50
N TYR A 172 12.44 -8.07 -0.38
CA TYR A 172 12.80 -7.22 -1.52
C TYR A 172 13.18 -5.79 -1.10
N THR A 173 12.59 -5.27 -0.02
CA THR A 173 12.89 -3.92 0.49
C THR A 173 14.32 -3.86 1.04
N ILE A 174 14.78 -4.90 1.73
CA ILE A 174 16.15 -5.00 2.27
C ILE A 174 17.19 -5.03 1.14
N PHE A 175 16.97 -5.82 0.10
CA PHE A 175 17.94 -5.95 -1.00
C PHE A 175 17.88 -4.80 -2.00
N GLY A 176 16.71 -4.17 -2.15
CA GLY A 176 16.45 -3.19 -3.19
C GLY A 176 16.60 -1.73 -2.77
N GLY A 177 16.47 -1.43 -1.47
CA GLY A 177 16.50 -0.05 -0.95
C GLY A 177 15.42 0.85 -1.56
N ILE A 178 15.59 2.17 -1.46
CA ILE A 178 14.59 3.16 -1.92
C ILE A 178 14.38 3.07 -3.45
N LYS A 179 15.41 2.70 -4.23
CA LYS A 179 15.31 2.52 -5.70
C LYS A 179 14.37 1.39 -6.09
N ALA A 180 14.40 0.25 -5.39
CA ALA A 180 13.46 -0.83 -5.68
C ALA A 180 12.04 -0.48 -5.25
N THR A 181 11.88 0.29 -4.17
CA THR A 181 10.56 0.78 -3.76
C THR A 181 9.93 1.68 -4.81
N PHE A 182 10.70 2.56 -5.48
CA PHE A 182 10.19 3.38 -6.59
C PHE A 182 9.75 2.59 -7.82
N PHE A 183 10.40 1.47 -8.10
CA PHE A 183 10.08 0.68 -9.27
C PHE A 183 8.94 -0.32 -8.98
N ALA A 184 8.78 -0.69 -7.71
CA ALA A 184 7.73 -1.57 -7.23
C ALA A 184 6.39 -0.85 -6.96
N ASP A 185 6.42 0.42 -6.55
CA ASP A 185 5.24 1.30 -6.44
C ASP A 185 4.82 1.84 -7.83
#